data_AF-A0A7T3FWA6-F1
#
_entry.id   AF-A0A7T3FWA6-F1
#
_cell.length_a   1.000
_cell.length_b   1.000
_cell.length_c   1.000
_cell.angle_alpha   90.00
_cell.angle_beta   90.00
_cell.angle_gamma   90.00
#
_symmetry.space_group_name_H-M   'P 1'
#
loop_
_entity.id
_entity.type
_entity.pdbx_description
1 polymer ?
#
loop_
_entity_poly.entity_id
_entity_poly.type
_entity_poly.pdbx_seq_one_letter_code
_entity_poly.pdbx_strand_id
1 'polypeptide(L)' 'MASAPSTDDMFDEFLTDRGHDVEEAGWEENYNKKQCPDCGGLHDSAATDCSVCGWSPA' A
#
# COMPACT_ATOMS: atom_id res chain seq x y z
N MET A 1 -39.52 20.68 -3.35
CA MET A 1 -38.51 19.65 -3.69
C MET A 1 -37.15 20.31 -3.55
N ALA A 2 -36.47 20.11 -2.41
CA ALA A 2 -35.13 20.63 -2.20
C ALA A 2 -34.16 19.45 -2.35
N SER A 3 -33.62 19.30 -3.55
CA SER A 3 -32.54 18.36 -3.82
C SER A 3 -31.29 18.92 -3.16
N ALA A 4 -30.85 18.34 -2.04
CA ALA A 4 -29.53 18.63 -1.50
C ALA A 4 -28.50 18.21 -2.56
N PRO A 5 -27.56 19.08 -2.96
CA PRO A 5 -26.50 18.68 -3.88
C PRO A 5 -25.67 17.61 -3.17
N SER A 6 -25.48 16.48 -3.86
CA SER A 6 -24.76 15.30 -3.42
C SER A 6 -23.38 15.74 -2.93
N THR A 7 -23.21 15.75 -1.62
CA THR A 7 -21.95 16.11 -0.96
C THR A 7 -20.85 15.08 -1.27
N ASP A 8 -21.21 13.91 -1.78
CA ASP A 8 -20.33 12.79 -2.13
C ASP A 8 -19.27 13.14 -3.19
N ASP A 9 -19.65 13.79 -4.30
CA ASP A 9 -18.75 14.11 -5.42
C ASP A 9 -17.60 15.07 -5.06
N MET A 10 -17.76 15.89 -4.02
CA MET A 10 -16.73 16.86 -3.62
C MET A 10 -15.62 16.25 -2.74
N PHE A 11 -15.85 15.09 -2.14
CA PHE A 11 -14.84 14.40 -1.31
C PHE A 11 -13.87 13.60 -2.19
N ASP A 12 -14.36 12.99 -3.27
CA ASP A 12 -13.52 12.25 -4.23
C ASP A 12 -12.52 13.14 -4.98
N GLU A 13 -12.90 14.37 -5.36
CA GLU A 13 -12.01 15.34 -6.01
C GLU A 13 -10.83 15.75 -5.09
N PHE A 14 -11.06 15.84 -3.77
CA PHE A 14 -10.00 16.17 -2.80
C PHE A 14 -9.03 15.02 -2.54
N LEU A 15 -9.48 13.76 -2.65
CA LEU A 15 -8.63 12.58 -2.51
C LEU A 15 -7.78 12.33 -3.76
N THR A 16 -8.27 12.75 -4.93
CA THR A 16 -7.56 12.63 -6.20
C THR A 16 -6.45 13.69 -6.36
N ASP A 17 -6.70 14.94 -5.92
CA ASP A 17 -5.71 16.04 -5.98
C ASP A 17 -4.51 15.82 -5.03
N ARG A 18 -4.69 14.97 -4.02
CA ARG A 18 -3.69 14.59 -3.01
C ARG A 18 -2.98 13.27 -3.29
N GLY A 19 -2.96 12.80 -4.54
CA GLY A 19 -2.04 11.76 -5.01
C GLY A 19 -1.87 10.59 -4.04
N HIS A 20 -2.97 9.90 -3.73
CA HIS A 20 -2.87 8.59 -3.10
C HIS A 20 -2.34 7.61 -4.15
N ASP A 21 -1.06 7.74 -4.50
CA ASP A 21 -0.27 6.66 -5.09
C ASP A 21 -0.28 5.54 -4.06
N VAL A 22 -1.25 4.62 -4.21
CA VAL A 22 -1.16 3.30 -3.58
C VAL A 22 -0.08 2.57 -4.36
N GLU A 23 1.17 2.96 -4.12
CA GLU A 23 2.31 2.20 -4.60
C GLU A 23 2.09 0.77 -4.12
N GLU A 24 2.03 -0.15 -5.07
CA GLU A 24 1.92 -1.58 -4.81
C GLU A 24 2.94 -1.93 -3.74
N ALA A 25 2.46 -2.44 -2.59
CA ALA A 25 3.32 -2.64 -1.43
C ALA A 25 4.44 -3.62 -1.82
N GLY A 26 5.65 -3.08 -2.00
CA GLY A 26 6.86 -3.84 -2.28
C GLY A 26 7.55 -4.28 -1.00
N TRP A 27 8.60 -5.09 -1.15
CA TRP A 27 9.49 -5.38 -0.03
C TRP A 27 10.09 -4.08 0.51
N GLU A 28 10.03 -3.88 1.82
CA GLU A 28 10.78 -2.80 2.47
C GLU A 28 12.27 -3.14 2.48
N GLU A 29 13.15 -2.13 2.48
CA GLU A 29 14.60 -2.36 2.53
C GLU A 29 15.16 -2.09 3.93
N ASN A 30 15.84 -3.09 4.50
CA ASN A 30 16.53 -2.98 5.77
C ASN A 30 18.01 -3.35 5.57
N TYR A 31 18.85 -2.32 5.43
CA TYR A 31 20.27 -2.45 5.06
C TYR A 31 20.48 -3.26 3.77
N ASN A 32 20.84 -4.52 3.89
CA ASN A 32 21.13 -5.44 2.78
C ASN A 32 20.09 -6.57 2.68
N LYS A 33 18.93 -6.41 3.32
CA LYS A 33 17.88 -7.41 3.42
C LYS A 33 16.54 -6.81 3.03
N LYS A 34 15.67 -7.67 2.51
CA LYS A 34 14.27 -7.37 2.27
C LYS A 34 13.50 -7.57 3.56
N GLN A 35 12.68 -6.61 3.95
CA GLN A 35 11.82 -6.66 5.12
C GLN A 35 10.36 -6.77 4.67
N CYS A 36 9.67 -7.77 5.22
CA CYS A 36 8.25 -7.96 4.92
C CYS A 36 7.43 -6.85 5.59
N PRO A 37 6.60 -6.11 4.84
CA PRO A 37 5.80 -5.02 5.41
C PRO A 37 4.70 -5.52 6.36
N ASP A 38 4.22 -6.76 6.18
CA ASP A 38 3.14 -7.33 6.98
C ASP A 38 3.59 -7.79 8.38
N CYS A 39 4.73 -8.49 8.47
CA CYS A 39 5.18 -9.12 9.71
C CYS A 39 6.55 -8.66 10.20
N GLY A 40 7.24 -7.79 9.46
CA GLY A 40 8.60 -7.32 9.76
C GLY A 40 9.70 -8.38 9.60
N GLY A 41 9.41 -9.51 8.94
CA GLY A 41 10.38 -10.59 8.72
C GLY A 41 11.50 -10.15 7.78
N LEU A 42 12.75 -10.47 8.11
CA LEU A 42 13.92 -10.17 7.28
C LEU A 42 14.30 -11.35 6.39
N HIS A 43 14.44 -11.08 5.10
CA HIS A 43 14.72 -12.04 4.05
C HIS A 43 15.89 -11.59 3.16
N ASP A 44 16.44 -12.52 2.40
CA ASP A 44 17.49 -12.21 1.42
C ASP A 44 16.94 -11.35 0.27
N SER A 45 17.81 -10.61 -0.42
CA SER A 45 17.46 -9.78 -1.57
C SER A 45 16.78 -10.58 -2.69
N ALA A 46 17.10 -11.88 -2.80
CA ALA A 46 16.50 -12.79 -3.76
C ALA A 46 15.11 -13.34 -3.35
N ALA A 47 14.60 -13.00 -2.16
CA ALA A 47 13.30 -13.49 -1.70
C ALA A 47 12.15 -12.94 -2.55
N THR A 48 11.25 -13.85 -2.94
CA THR A 48 10.01 -13.59 -3.67
C THR A 48 8.79 -13.57 -2.75
N ASP A 49 8.86 -14.32 -1.64
CA ASP A 49 7.80 -14.48 -0.66
C ASP A 49 8.37 -14.47 0.78
N CYS A 50 7.52 -14.08 1.73
CA CYS A 50 7.82 -14.10 3.14
C CYS A 50 7.54 -15.48 3.70
N SER A 51 8.60 -16.22 4.05
CA SER A 51 8.49 -17.55 4.67
C SER A 51 7.89 -17.55 6.08
N VAL A 52 7.56 -16.38 6.65
CA VAL A 52 6.98 -16.24 8.00
C VAL A 52 5.45 -16.13 7.94
N CYS A 53 4.94 -15.19 7.13
CA CYS A 53 3.50 -14.93 7.02
C CYS A 53 2.89 -15.31 5.65
N GLY A 54 3.71 -15.71 4.68
CA GLY A 54 3.28 -16.08 3.33
C GLY A 54 3.03 -14.89 2.40
N TRP A 55 3.38 -13.67 2.80
CA TRP A 55 3.21 -12.47 2.00
C TRP A 55 4.10 -12.48 0.75
N SER A 56 3.58 -12.05 -0.39
CA SER A 56 4.34 -11.81 -1.62
C SER A 56 3.80 -10.57 -2.32
N PRO A 57 4.67 -9.72 -2.90
CA PRO A 57 4.21 -8.62 -3.75
C PRO A 57 3.48 -9.21 -4.98
N ALA A 58 2.38 -8.57 -5.39
CA ALA A 58 1.49 -9.03 -6.46
C ALA A 58 2.07 -8.77 -7.86
#